data_AF-A0AAD9K0X2-F1
#
_entry.id   AF-A0AAD9K0X2-F1
#
_cell.length_a   1.000
_cell.length_b   1.000
_cell.length_c   1.000
_cell.angle_alpha   90.00
_cell.angle_beta   90.00
_cell.angle_gamma   90.00
#
_symmetry.space_group_name_H-M   'P 1'
#
loop_
_entity.id
_entity.type
_entity.pdbx_description
1 polymer ?
#
loop_
_entity_poly.entity_id
_entity_poly.type
_entity_poly.pdbx_seq_one_letter_code
_entity_poly.pdbx_strand_id
1 'polypeptide(L)'
;MKLALEDGDRPTQGKCLCCFADIHRNGNDVQARHPRYEAAVSIMVEIGDRYGQIEALSGMAKTMLAMKQINKALDYNAKALDLANNIGNKMHMLRCRILLTDIYRLVGDTRMVAEEQCRCRRLQEDMQLICRACNKCLGESPNHLEFLPCCHLVHNRCAYETTRRSSSKNNRSSKFISCPTCSKDVPKDSVYL
;
A
#
# COMPACT_ATOMS: atom_id res chain seq x y z
N MET A 1 -7.24 10.12 22.27
CA MET A 1 -8.72 10.15 22.35
C MET A 1 -9.23 11.07 23.44
N LYS A 2 -8.98 10.80 24.73
CA LYS A 2 -9.49 11.65 25.84
C LYS A 2 -9.11 13.13 25.69
N LEU A 3 -7.81 13.42 25.50
CA LEU A 3 -7.32 14.78 25.23
C LEU A 3 -7.98 15.42 24.00
N ALA A 4 -8.07 14.66 22.90
CA ALA A 4 -8.71 15.16 21.68
C ALA A 4 -10.20 15.48 21.86
N LEU A 5 -10.91 14.81 22.78
CA LEU A 5 -12.29 15.15 23.15
C LEU A 5 -12.35 16.42 24.00
N GLU A 6 -11.44 16.56 24.96
CA GLU A 6 -11.32 17.74 25.84
C GLU A 6 -10.98 19.00 25.02
N ASP A 7 -10.08 18.88 24.04
CA ASP A 7 -9.63 19.97 23.19
C ASP A 7 -10.55 20.23 21.98
N GLY A 8 -11.54 19.36 21.74
CA GLY A 8 -12.41 19.44 20.56
C GLY A 8 -11.70 19.17 19.22
N ASP A 9 -10.52 18.54 19.23
CA ASP A 9 -9.72 18.23 18.04
C ASP A 9 -10.36 17.10 17.21
N ARG A 10 -11.27 17.50 16.31
CA ARG A 10 -11.96 16.60 15.37
C ARG A 10 -11.00 15.77 14.51
N PRO A 11 -9.98 16.33 13.83
CA PRO A 11 -9.01 15.54 13.06
C PRO A 11 -8.37 14.40 13.87
N THR A 12 -7.90 14.69 15.09
CA THR A 12 -7.27 13.67 15.93
C THR A 12 -8.28 12.65 16.45
N GLN A 13 -9.51 13.05 16.76
CA GLN A 13 -10.59 12.11 17.10
C GLN A 13 -10.86 11.11 15.97
N GLY A 14 -11.01 11.59 14.73
CA GLY A 14 -11.23 10.75 13.55
C GLY A 14 -10.10 9.74 13.34
N LYS A 15 -8.84 10.20 13.42
CA LYS A 15 -7.67 9.32 13.32
C LYS A 15 -7.62 8.28 14.46
N CYS A 16 -7.89 8.70 15.70
CA CYS A 16 -7.95 7.79 16.85
C CYS A 16 -8.98 6.68 16.63
N LEU A 17 -10.16 7.01 16.10
CA LEU A 17 -11.21 6.03 15.82
C LEU A 17 -10.78 5.01 14.75
N CYS A 18 -10.12 5.45 13.67
CA CYS A 18 -9.53 4.55 12.68
C CYS A 18 -8.50 3.60 13.33
N CYS A 19 -7.58 4.13 14.13
CA CYS A 19 -6.57 3.32 14.82
C CYS A 19 -7.21 2.29 15.76
N PHE A 20 -8.22 2.69 16.55
CA PHE A 20 -8.95 1.74 17.39
C PHE A 20 -9.66 0.66 16.57
N ALA A 21 -10.31 1.05 15.47
CA ALA A 21 -10.96 0.09 14.58
C ALA A 21 -9.96 -0.92 13.98
N ASP A 22 -8.76 -0.47 13.59
CA ASP A 22 -7.67 -1.33 13.12
C ASP A 22 -7.15 -2.28 14.22
N ILE A 23 -7.00 -1.81 15.46
CA ILE A 23 -6.61 -2.66 16.61
C ILE A 23 -7.65 -3.77 16.83
N HIS A 24 -8.93 -3.42 16.89
CA HIS A 24 -10.00 -4.42 17.02
C HIS A 24 -10.06 -5.35 15.81
N ARG A 25 -9.66 -4.90 14.61
CA ARG A 25 -9.52 -5.76 13.42
C ARG A 25 -8.51 -6.87 13.62
N ASN A 26 -7.36 -6.54 14.21
CA ASN A 26 -6.32 -7.51 14.49
C ASN A 26 -6.67 -8.43 15.67
N GLY A 27 -7.49 -7.95 16.62
CA GLY A 27 -7.99 -8.72 17.76
C GLY A 27 -9.23 -9.60 17.49
N ASN A 28 -9.71 -9.70 16.25
CA ASN A 28 -10.91 -10.44 15.85
C ASN A 28 -12.23 -10.02 16.55
N ASP A 29 -12.27 -8.87 17.22
CA ASP A 29 -13.51 -8.32 17.78
C ASP A 29 -14.32 -7.66 16.67
N VAL A 30 -15.17 -8.47 16.05
CA VAL A 30 -15.93 -8.10 14.85
C VAL A 30 -17.00 -7.04 15.14
N GLN A 31 -17.57 -7.03 16.34
CA GLN A 31 -18.71 -6.18 16.72
C GLN A 31 -18.31 -4.72 16.92
N ALA A 32 -17.10 -4.48 17.43
CA ALA A 32 -16.68 -3.14 17.81
C ALA A 32 -15.98 -2.36 16.66
N ARG A 33 -15.69 -3.00 15.51
CA ARG A 33 -14.93 -2.39 14.39
C ARG A 33 -15.76 -1.44 13.55
N HIS A 34 -16.93 -1.90 13.12
CA HIS A 34 -17.75 -1.19 12.15
C HIS A 34 -18.23 0.17 12.67
N PRO A 35 -18.78 0.29 13.89
CA PRO A 35 -19.25 1.58 14.42
C PRO A 35 -18.12 2.60 14.55
N ARG A 36 -16.89 2.14 14.82
CA ARG A 36 -15.72 3.03 14.95
C ARG A 36 -15.26 3.57 13.60
N TYR A 37 -15.21 2.74 12.57
CA TYR A 37 -14.93 3.26 11.22
C TYR A 37 -16.04 4.18 10.72
N GLU A 38 -17.31 3.86 11.01
CA GLU A 38 -18.44 4.72 10.63
C GLU A 38 -18.36 6.09 11.31
N ALA A 39 -18.09 6.12 12.61
CA ALA A 39 -17.86 7.36 13.34
C ALA A 39 -16.64 8.12 12.78
N ALA A 40 -15.56 7.43 12.43
CA ALA A 40 -14.41 8.03 11.77
C ALA A 40 -14.78 8.66 10.43
N VAL A 41 -15.50 7.94 9.55
CA VAL A 41 -15.97 8.48 8.25
C VAL A 41 -16.78 9.75 8.46
N SER A 42 -17.72 9.76 9.41
CA SER A 42 -18.55 10.93 9.71
C SER A 42 -17.69 12.16 10.06
N ILE A 43 -16.69 11.99 10.93
CA ILE A 43 -15.76 13.05 11.28
C ILE A 43 -14.92 13.48 10.07
N MET A 44 -14.40 12.53 9.28
CA MET A 44 -13.58 12.84 8.11
C MET A 44 -14.38 13.56 7.02
N VAL A 45 -15.69 13.31 6.92
CA VAL A 45 -16.61 14.08 6.06
C VAL A 45 -16.79 15.49 6.58
N GLU A 46 -17.05 15.65 7.89
CA GLU A 46 -17.25 16.95 8.53
C GLU A 46 -16.05 17.89 8.35
N ILE A 47 -14.83 17.37 8.53
CA ILE A 47 -13.60 18.17 8.40
C ILE A 47 -13.08 18.27 6.95
N GLY A 48 -13.74 17.60 6.00
CA GLY A 48 -13.32 17.57 4.59
C GLY A 48 -12.06 16.74 4.29
N ASP A 49 -11.61 15.87 5.20
CA ASP A 49 -10.46 15.00 5.01
C ASP A 49 -10.82 13.81 4.09
N ARG A 50 -10.63 14.01 2.79
CA ARG A 50 -10.89 12.96 1.79
C ARG A 50 -9.94 11.77 1.91
N TYR A 51 -8.72 11.95 2.41
CA TYR A 51 -7.79 10.84 2.61
C TYR A 51 -8.24 9.95 3.75
N GLY A 52 -8.57 10.56 4.90
CA GLY A 52 -9.13 9.85 6.05
C GLY A 52 -10.43 9.11 5.73
N GLN A 53 -11.30 9.69 4.88
CA GLN A 53 -12.49 9.01 4.38
C GLN A 53 -12.16 7.73 3.61
N ILE A 54 -11.19 7.76 2.70
CA ILE A 54 -10.77 6.57 1.93
C ILE A 54 -10.23 5.48 2.86
N GLU A 55 -9.39 5.84 3.84
CA GLU A 55 -8.82 4.88 4.78
C GLU A 55 -9.89 4.21 5.64
N ALA A 56 -10.83 4.99 6.17
CA ALA A 56 -11.92 4.47 6.98
C ALA A 56 -12.88 3.59 6.17
N LEU A 57 -13.27 4.00 4.95
CA LEU A 57 -14.10 3.19 4.04
C LEU A 57 -13.40 1.87 3.65
N SER A 58 -12.10 1.92 3.37
CA SER A 58 -11.30 0.71 3.11
C SER A 58 -11.28 -0.22 4.33
N GLY A 59 -11.21 0.34 5.53
CA GLY A 59 -11.33 -0.40 6.79
C GLY A 59 -12.70 -1.07 6.97
N MET A 60 -13.79 -0.38 6.61
CA MET A 60 -15.14 -0.94 6.62
C MET A 60 -15.28 -2.08 5.61
N ALA A 61 -14.76 -1.92 4.39
CA ALA A 61 -14.76 -2.97 3.37
C ALA A 61 -14.07 -4.25 3.85
N LYS A 62 -12.87 -4.12 4.45
CA LYS A 62 -12.14 -5.25 5.05
C LYS A 62 -12.92 -5.88 6.21
N THR A 63 -13.61 -5.08 7.02
CA THR A 63 -14.44 -5.57 8.12
C THR A 63 -15.61 -6.39 7.61
N MET A 64 -16.30 -5.93 6.56
CA MET A 64 -17.38 -6.68 5.91
C MET A 64 -16.86 -7.97 5.26
N LEU A 65 -15.69 -7.93 4.64
CA LEU A 65 -15.05 -9.12 4.07
C LEU A 65 -14.73 -10.17 5.15
N ALA A 66 -14.20 -9.75 6.30
CA ALA A 66 -13.95 -10.63 7.44
C ALA A 66 -15.26 -11.24 8.01
N MET A 67 -16.38 -10.52 7.90
CA MET A 67 -17.73 -11.01 8.23
C MET A 67 -18.36 -11.85 7.10
N LYS A 68 -17.64 -12.11 5.99
CA LYS A 68 -18.16 -12.75 4.76
C LYS A 68 -19.36 -12.02 4.11
N GLN A 69 -19.55 -10.73 4.41
CA GLN A 69 -20.57 -9.89 3.77
C GLN A 69 -20.02 -9.27 2.48
N ILE A 70 -19.93 -10.10 1.43
CA ILE A 70 -19.25 -9.75 0.16
C ILE A 70 -19.83 -8.49 -0.50
N ASN A 71 -21.16 -8.40 -0.63
CA ASN A 71 -21.80 -7.26 -1.29
C ASN A 71 -21.47 -5.94 -0.60
N LYS A 72 -21.56 -5.89 0.74
CA LYS A 72 -21.20 -4.69 1.50
C LYS A 72 -19.71 -4.36 1.41
N ALA A 73 -18.84 -5.37 1.34
CA ALA A 73 -17.41 -5.15 1.14
C ALA A 73 -17.13 -4.49 -0.21
N LEU A 74 -17.81 -4.94 -1.27
CA LEU A 74 -17.75 -4.32 -2.60
C LEU A 74 -18.28 -2.88 -2.57
N ASP A 75 -19.41 -2.62 -1.92
CA ASP A 75 -20.01 -1.29 -1.85
C ASP A 75 -19.08 -0.27 -1.16
N TYR A 76 -18.53 -0.62 0.00
CA TYR A 76 -17.60 0.27 0.71
C TYR A 76 -16.30 0.47 -0.07
N ASN A 77 -15.77 -0.58 -0.70
CA ASN A 77 -14.56 -0.47 -1.50
C ASN A 77 -14.78 0.35 -2.79
N ALA A 78 -15.96 0.27 -3.40
CA ALA A 78 -16.32 1.11 -4.55
C ALA A 78 -16.33 2.59 -4.16
N LYS A 79 -16.97 2.94 -3.03
CA LYS A 79 -16.94 4.31 -2.49
C LYS A 79 -15.52 4.82 -2.24
N ALA A 80 -14.67 3.97 -1.64
CA ALA A 80 -13.26 4.31 -1.39
C ALA A 80 -12.47 4.52 -2.69
N LEU A 81 -12.67 3.65 -3.67
CA LEU A 81 -12.02 3.71 -4.97
C LEU A 81 -12.46 4.94 -5.78
N ASP A 82 -13.75 5.25 -5.80
CA ASP A 82 -14.30 6.43 -6.47
C ASP A 82 -13.75 7.71 -5.85
N LEU A 83 -13.69 7.78 -4.52
CA LEU A 83 -13.12 8.93 -3.83
C LEU A 83 -11.61 9.06 -4.11
N ALA A 84 -10.86 7.96 -4.11
CA ALA A 84 -9.44 7.95 -4.46
C ALA A 84 -9.20 8.41 -5.90
N ASN A 85 -10.06 7.99 -6.84
CA ASN A 85 -10.03 8.45 -8.22
C ASN A 85 -10.33 9.95 -8.34
N ASN A 86 -11.35 10.43 -7.64
CA ASN A 86 -11.76 11.84 -7.65
C ASN A 86 -10.67 12.79 -7.14
N ILE A 87 -9.79 12.33 -6.24
CA ILE A 87 -8.65 13.12 -5.75
C ILE A 87 -7.32 12.77 -6.44
N GLY A 88 -7.33 11.85 -7.42
CA GLY A 88 -6.14 11.43 -8.15
C GLY A 88 -5.11 10.65 -7.32
N ASN A 89 -5.49 10.05 -6.19
CA ASN A 89 -4.55 9.30 -5.36
C ASN A 89 -4.37 7.86 -5.85
N LYS A 90 -3.38 7.68 -6.73
CA LYS A 90 -3.05 6.38 -7.34
C LYS A 90 -2.69 5.28 -6.32
N MET A 91 -2.07 5.61 -5.20
CA MET A 91 -1.73 4.64 -4.15
C MET A 91 -2.97 4.06 -3.46
N HIS A 92 -3.95 4.90 -3.13
CA HIS A 92 -5.21 4.46 -2.57
C HIS A 92 -6.06 3.70 -3.59
N MET A 93 -6.06 4.13 -4.85
CA MET A 93 -6.67 3.36 -5.94
C MET A 93 -6.07 1.95 -6.01
N LEU A 94 -4.74 1.83 -5.98
CA LEU A 94 -4.06 0.54 -5.97
C LEU A 94 -4.48 -0.33 -4.76
N ARG A 95 -4.53 0.24 -3.55
CA ARG A 95 -4.98 -0.49 -2.35
C ARG A 95 -6.42 -1.01 -2.49
N CYS A 96 -7.33 -0.21 -3.05
CA CYS A 96 -8.72 -0.62 -3.27
C CYS A 96 -8.83 -1.73 -4.33
N ARG A 97 -8.02 -1.66 -5.39
CA ARG A 97 -7.95 -2.67 -6.46
C ARG A 97 -7.37 -4.01 -5.97
N ILE A 98 -6.35 -3.95 -5.11
CA ILE A 98 -5.83 -5.15 -4.41
C ILE A 98 -6.94 -5.78 -3.56
N LEU A 99 -7.71 -4.97 -2.80
CA LEU A 99 -8.82 -5.50 -2.02
C LEU A 99 -9.90 -6.14 -2.89
N LEU A 100 -10.24 -5.58 -4.06
CA LEU A 100 -11.13 -6.25 -5.02
C LEU A 100 -10.60 -7.61 -5.45
N THR A 101 -9.30 -7.69 -5.73
CA THR A 101 -8.63 -8.95 -6.11
C THR A 101 -8.81 -10.00 -5.01
N ASP A 102 -8.66 -9.62 -3.74
CA ASP A 102 -8.86 -10.52 -2.61
C ASP A 102 -10.33 -10.93 -2.44
N ILE A 103 -11.28 -10.01 -2.63
CA ILE A 103 -12.72 -10.29 -2.61
C ILE A 103 -13.08 -11.29 -3.70
N TYR A 104 -12.67 -11.05 -4.95
CA TYR A 104 -13.00 -11.94 -6.07
C TYR A 104 -12.31 -13.31 -5.96
N ARG A 105 -11.11 -13.37 -5.38
CA ARG A 105 -10.45 -14.64 -5.06
C ARG A 105 -11.28 -15.46 -4.07
N LEU A 106 -11.89 -14.82 -3.07
CA LEU A 106 -12.76 -15.49 -2.11
C LEU A 106 -14.06 -16.00 -2.74
N VAL A 107 -14.61 -15.27 -3.71
CA VAL A 107 -15.80 -15.67 -4.48
C VAL A 107 -15.50 -16.75 -5.52
N GLY A 108 -14.23 -16.89 -5.93
CA GLY A 108 -13.80 -17.83 -6.97
C GLY A 108 -13.92 -17.29 -8.40
N ASP A 109 -14.12 -15.97 -8.56
CA ASP A 109 -14.21 -15.33 -9.87
C ASP A 109 -12.81 -15.03 -10.43
N THR A 110 -12.25 -16.01 -11.14
CA THR A 110 -10.91 -15.92 -11.74
C THR A 110 -10.82 -14.86 -12.84
N ARG A 111 -11.93 -14.57 -13.53
CA ARG A 111 -11.97 -13.55 -14.58
C ARG A 111 -11.77 -12.17 -13.97
N MET A 112 -12.56 -11.84 -12.94
CA MET A 112 -12.45 -10.56 -12.26
C MET A 112 -11.10 -10.38 -11.54
N VAL A 113 -10.55 -11.46 -10.97
CA VAL A 113 -9.17 -11.44 -10.42
C VAL A 113 -8.15 -11.01 -11.48
N ALA A 114 -8.19 -11.60 -12.69
CA ALA A 114 -7.26 -11.27 -13.76
C ALA A 114 -7.43 -9.83 -14.26
N GLU A 115 -8.67 -9.35 -14.37
CA GLU A 115 -8.98 -7.98 -14.76
C GLU A 115 -8.44 -6.96 -13.75
N GLU A 116 -8.68 -7.17 -12.45
CA GLU A 116 -8.20 -6.27 -11.40
C GLU A 116 -6.68 -6.29 -11.26
N GLN A 117 -6.04 -7.46 -11.44
CA GLN A 117 -4.57 -7.54 -11.50
C GLN A 117 -3.97 -6.76 -12.66
N CYS A 118 -4.61 -6.77 -13.84
CA CYS A 118 -4.19 -5.93 -14.97
C CYS A 118 -4.31 -4.44 -14.65
N ARG A 119 -5.37 -4.03 -13.94
CA ARG A 119 -5.54 -2.63 -13.49
C ARG A 119 -4.49 -2.23 -12.45
N CYS A 120 -4.18 -3.11 -11.50
CA CYS A 120 -3.11 -2.90 -10.52
C CYS A 120 -1.75 -2.67 -11.19
N ARG A 121 -1.37 -3.53 -12.14
CA ARG A 121 -0.10 -3.41 -12.88
C ARG A 121 0.02 -2.07 -13.59
N ARG A 122 -1.03 -1.64 -14.30
CA ARG A 122 -1.05 -0.33 -14.97
C ARG A 122 -0.86 0.82 -13.98
N LEU A 123 -1.52 0.78 -12.82
CA LEU A 123 -1.34 1.81 -11.78
C LEU A 123 0.09 1.82 -11.21
N GLN A 124 0.71 0.67 -11.04
CA GLN A 124 2.10 0.56 -10.56
C GLN A 124 3.10 1.08 -11.59
N GLU A 125 2.88 0.78 -12.87
CA GLU A 125 3.66 1.33 -14.00
C GLU A 125 3.55 2.86 -14.04
N ASP A 126 2.33 3.38 -13.95
CA ASP A 126 2.02 4.81 -13.88
C ASP A 126 2.72 5.55 -12.73
N MET A 127 2.87 4.87 -11.59
CA MET A 127 3.56 5.40 -10.41
C MET A 127 5.07 5.12 -10.44
N GLN A 128 5.56 4.42 -11.46
CA GLN A 128 6.95 3.97 -11.62
C GLN A 128 7.47 3.16 -10.41
N LEU A 129 6.59 2.45 -9.71
CA LEU A 129 6.91 1.60 -8.56
C LEU A 129 7.48 0.25 -9.03
N ILE A 130 8.56 0.28 -9.81
CA ILE A 130 9.15 -0.91 -10.42
C ILE A 130 10.64 -0.97 -10.08
N CYS A 131 11.07 -2.14 -9.62
CA CYS A 131 12.47 -2.46 -9.43
C CYS A 131 13.18 -2.43 -10.79
N ARG A 132 14.13 -1.51 -10.96
CA ARG A 132 14.81 -1.31 -12.24
C ARG A 132 15.84 -2.40 -12.60
N ALA A 133 16.02 -3.40 -11.73
CA ALA A 133 16.86 -4.56 -11.98
C ALA A 133 16.09 -5.78 -12.49
N CYS A 134 14.93 -6.09 -11.90
CA CYS A 134 14.14 -7.28 -12.26
C CYS A 134 12.79 -6.96 -12.91
N ASN A 135 12.47 -5.67 -13.07
CA ASN A 135 11.23 -5.16 -13.64
C ASN A 135 9.95 -5.63 -12.94
N LYS A 136 10.05 -5.98 -11.65
CA LYS A 136 8.90 -6.33 -10.79
C LYS A 136 8.49 -5.14 -9.93
N CYS A 137 7.22 -5.08 -9.56
CA CYS A 137 6.68 -4.00 -8.74
C CYS A 137 7.32 -3.96 -7.34
N LEU A 138 7.60 -2.75 -6.86
CA LEU A 138 8.06 -2.48 -5.50
C LEU A 138 6.84 -2.48 -4.56
N GLY A 139 6.97 -3.10 -3.39
CA GLY A 139 5.93 -3.10 -2.35
C GLY A 139 4.80 -4.12 -2.52
N GLU A 140 4.78 -4.95 -3.58
CA GLU A 140 3.84 -6.10 -3.68
C GLU A 140 4.16 -7.21 -2.67
N SER A 141 5.42 -7.35 -2.34
CA SER A 141 5.93 -8.29 -1.34
C SER A 141 6.78 -7.50 -0.34
N PRO A 142 6.90 -7.98 0.91
CA PRO A 142 7.72 -7.34 1.94
C PRO A 142 9.21 -7.59 1.69
N ASN A 143 9.67 -7.22 0.50
CA ASN A 143 11.07 -7.27 0.14
C ASN A 143 11.77 -6.04 0.70
N HIS A 144 12.93 -6.25 1.32
CA HIS A 144 13.84 -5.16 1.64
C HIS A 144 14.21 -4.43 0.34
N LEU A 145 14.06 -3.11 0.36
CA LEU A 145 14.42 -2.23 -0.73
C LEU A 145 15.81 -1.67 -0.48
N GLU A 146 16.53 -1.39 -1.55
CA GLU A 146 17.84 -0.76 -1.50
C GLU A 146 17.82 0.49 -2.36
N PHE A 147 18.23 1.59 -1.74
CA PHE A 147 18.38 2.88 -2.40
C PHE A 147 19.82 3.01 -2.88
N LEU A 148 19.99 3.17 -4.20
CA LEU A 148 21.31 3.46 -4.76
C LEU A 148 21.51 4.98 -4.80
N PRO A 149 22.73 5.52 -4.54
CA PRO A 149 23.07 6.95 -4.62
C PRO A 149 22.77 7.62 -5.97
N CYS A 150 22.51 6.85 -7.01
CA CYS A 150 21.99 7.34 -8.28
C CYS A 150 20.46 7.58 -8.27
N CYS A 151 19.81 7.56 -7.10
CA CYS A 151 18.37 7.73 -6.89
C CYS A 151 17.48 6.66 -7.55
N HIS A 152 18.03 5.47 -7.82
CA HIS A 152 17.25 4.34 -8.34
C HIS A 152 16.92 3.36 -7.23
N LEU A 153 15.64 2.94 -7.17
CA LEU A 153 15.15 1.92 -6.23
C LEU A 153 15.21 0.53 -6.86
N VAL A 154 15.77 -0.42 -6.10
CA VAL A 154 15.80 -1.85 -6.45
C VAL A 154 15.47 -2.70 -5.24
N HIS A 155 15.08 -3.96 -5.45
CA HIS A 155 15.06 -4.93 -4.35
C HIS A 155 16.50 -5.17 -3.86
N ASN A 156 16.71 -5.29 -2.55
CA ASN A 156 18.01 -5.60 -1.95
C ASN A 156 18.63 -6.87 -2.53
N ARG A 157 17.82 -7.94 -2.70
CA ARG A 157 18.25 -9.15 -3.39
C ARG A 157 18.75 -8.88 -4.82
N CYS A 158 18.09 -7.99 -5.56
CA CYS A 158 18.49 -7.66 -6.93
C CYS A 158 19.79 -6.83 -6.97
N ALA A 159 20.03 -5.97 -5.99
CA ALA A 159 21.32 -5.28 -5.85
C ALA A 159 22.47 -6.29 -5.62
N TYR A 160 22.23 -7.29 -4.76
CA TYR A 160 23.18 -8.38 -4.51
C TYR A 160 23.45 -9.26 -5.74
N GLU A 161 22.41 -9.64 -6.49
CA GLU A 161 22.58 -10.45 -7.71
C GLU A 161 23.36 -9.68 -8.80
N THR A 162 23.16 -8.36 -8.89
CA THR A 162 23.86 -7.50 -9.86
C THR A 162 25.35 -7.35 -9.53
N THR A 163 25.70 -7.26 -8.25
CA THR A 163 27.11 -7.26 -7.81
C THR A 163 27.80 -8.58 -8.11
N ARG A 164 27.16 -9.72 -7.75
CA ARG A 164 27.75 -11.05 -7.97
C ARG A 164 28.04 -11.33 -9.45
N ARG A 165 27.15 -10.91 -10.36
CA ARG A 165 27.36 -11.03 -11.81
C ARG A 165 28.51 -10.16 -12.32
N SER A 166 28.70 -8.98 -11.72
CA SER A 166 29.77 -8.03 -12.10
C SER A 166 31.16 -8.52 -11.64
N SER A 167 31.24 -9.15 -10.46
CA SER A 167 32.48 -9.74 -9.93
C SER A 167 33.00 -10.94 -10.75
N SER A 168 32.11 -11.64 -11.46
CA SER A 168 32.49 -12.77 -12.32
C SER A 168 33.09 -12.35 -13.66
N LYS A 169 32.91 -11.10 -14.09
CA LYS A 169 33.33 -10.60 -15.41
C LYS A 169 34.49 -9.63 -15.37
N ASN A 170 34.77 -8.99 -14.23
CA ASN A 170 35.89 -8.08 -14.08
C ASN A 170 36.47 -8.22 -12.67
N ASN A 171 37.80 -8.21 -12.58
CA ASN A 171 38.59 -8.21 -11.35
C ASN A 171 38.44 -6.87 -10.56
N ARG A 172 37.26 -6.25 -10.61
CA ARG A 172 36.90 -5.01 -9.92
C ARG A 172 36.44 -5.36 -8.51
N SER A 173 37.05 -4.70 -7.55
CA SER A 173 36.99 -4.96 -6.12
C SER A 173 35.56 -5.08 -5.58
N SER A 174 35.41 -5.95 -4.57
CA SER A 174 34.19 -6.29 -3.82
C SER A 174 33.47 -5.11 -3.13
N LYS A 175 33.91 -3.87 -3.36
CA LYS A 175 33.52 -2.63 -2.67
C LYS A 175 32.43 -1.82 -3.37
N PHE A 176 32.08 -2.13 -4.62
CA PHE A 176 31.11 -1.36 -5.41
C PHE A 176 29.94 -2.20 -5.93
N ILE A 177 28.75 -1.60 -6.01
CA ILE A 177 27.53 -2.10 -6.66
C ILE A 177 27.33 -1.31 -7.96
N SER A 178 27.22 -1.99 -9.10
CA SER A 178 26.89 -1.31 -10.35
C SER A 178 25.38 -1.19 -10.51
N CYS A 179 24.88 0.02 -10.77
CA CYS A 179 23.47 0.25 -11.02
C CYS A 179 23.06 -0.35 -12.40
N PRO A 180 22.07 -1.26 -12.46
CA PRO A 180 21.67 -1.88 -13.74
C PRO A 180 20.98 -0.91 -14.71
N THR A 181 20.61 0.29 -14.23
CA THR A 181 19.86 1.28 -15.02
C THR A 181 20.75 2.37 -15.59
N CYS A 182 21.70 2.87 -14.81
CA CYS A 182 22.56 3.99 -15.22
C CYS A 182 24.06 3.64 -15.27
N SER A 183 24.41 2.38 -14.98
CA SER A 183 25.79 1.86 -14.98
C SER A 183 26.77 2.59 -14.07
N LYS A 184 26.28 3.43 -13.14
CA LYS A 184 27.10 4.06 -12.10
C LYS A 184 27.51 3.02 -11.06
N ASP A 185 28.79 2.98 -10.75
CA ASP A 185 29.35 2.19 -9.65
C ASP A 185 29.16 2.96 -8.33
N VAL A 186 28.50 2.30 -7.38
CA VAL A 186 28.08 2.83 -6.09
C VAL A 186 28.87 2.15 -4.98
N PRO A 187 29.48 2.88 -4.02
CA PRO A 187 30.16 2.26 -2.89
C PRO A 187 29.17 1.48 -2.02
N LYS A 188 29.50 0.23 -1.65
CA LYS A 188 28.67 -0.59 -0.75
C LYS A 188 28.45 0.04 0.64
N ASP A 189 29.39 0.87 1.07
CA ASP A 189 29.37 1.50 2.40
C ASP A 189 28.59 2.82 2.45
N SER A 190 28.02 3.27 1.32
CA SER A 190 27.33 4.58 1.22
C SER A 190 25.86 4.58 1.67
N VAL A 191 25.40 3.54 2.39
CA VAL A 191 23.98 3.31 2.72
C VAL A 191 23.57 3.82 4.11
N TYR A 192 24.42 4.58 4.81
CA TYR A 192 24.05 5.18 6.11
C TYR A 192 24.08 6.70 6.06
N LEU A 193 22.96 7.31 5.67
CA LEU A 193 22.46 8.57 6.20
C LEU A 193 20.94 8.47 6.37
#